data_AF-A0AA41KF24-F1
#
_entry.id   AF-A0AA41KF24-F1
#
_cell.length_a   1.000
_cell.length_b   1.000
_cell.length_c   1.000
_cell.angle_alpha   90.00
_cell.angle_beta   90.00
_cell.angle_gamma   90.00
#
_symmetry.space_group_name_H-M   'P 1'
#
loop_
_entity.id
_entity.type
_entity.pdbx_description
1 polymer ?
#
loop_
_entity_poly.entity_id
_entity_poly.type
_entity_poly.pdbx_seq_one_letter_code
_entity_poly.pdbx_strand_id
1 'polypeptide(L)'
;MTDETVHESSEKRSRRGIASYFRRLADALGRGEPVPADDEQTVTVDPPAETDLAVEIERADDTVSLDIQMEWPADAGEIDTDAQASLATFEVYEDSAEQWRWRLVHRNGNIIADGGEGYASKQKAKQGLESVKKNAPGAYVVDQTRDDEPETPAEGGSKATFELFEDSEGKPRWRLRHDNGDIIADCGQGYASKQKAKQGLRSVQKNARGAPVEDAE
;
A
#
# COMPACT_ATOMS: atom_id res chain seq x y z
N MET A 1 -30.33 16.05 -17.33
CA MET A 1 -29.18 15.18 -17.03
C MET A 1 -29.47 14.65 -15.65
N THR A 2 -29.62 13.34 -15.49
CA THR A 2 -29.71 12.71 -14.18
C THR A 2 -28.31 12.65 -13.60
N ASP A 3 -28.12 13.12 -12.37
CA ASP A 3 -26.88 12.91 -11.64
C ASP A 3 -26.65 11.40 -11.51
N GLU A 4 -25.51 10.93 -12.03
CA GLU A 4 -25.09 9.53 -11.96
C GLU A 4 -23.84 9.45 -11.08
N THR A 5 -23.99 8.82 -9.91
CA THR A 5 -22.87 8.54 -9.01
C THR A 5 -22.11 7.31 -9.53
N VAL A 6 -20.87 7.50 -9.99
CA VAL A 6 -20.03 6.40 -10.50
C VAL A 6 -19.41 5.56 -9.37
N HIS A 7 -19.00 6.21 -8.27
CA HIS A 7 -18.43 5.55 -7.10
C HIS A 7 -18.75 6.34 -5.82
N GLU A 8 -19.09 5.62 -4.74
CA GLU A 8 -19.27 6.20 -3.40
C GLU A 8 -18.64 5.25 -2.37
N SER A 9 -17.80 5.79 -1.48
CA SER A 9 -17.30 5.05 -0.33
C SER A 9 -17.25 5.94 0.92
N SER A 10 -17.59 5.35 2.07
CA SER A 10 -17.53 6.03 3.36
C SER A 10 -16.96 5.06 4.39
N GLU A 11 -15.84 5.43 5.00
CA GLU A 11 -15.17 4.61 5.99
C GLU A 11 -14.61 5.48 7.12
N LYS A 12 -14.79 5.02 8.35
CA LYS A 12 -14.18 5.67 9.52
C LYS A 12 -12.67 5.39 9.53
N ARG A 13 -11.89 6.43 9.22
CA ARG A 13 -10.42 6.35 9.21
C ARG A 13 -9.80 7.12 10.37
N SER A 14 -8.64 6.66 10.83
CA SER A 14 -7.81 7.46 11.75
C SER A 14 -7.16 8.63 10.99
N ARG A 15 -6.73 9.69 11.69
CA ARG A 15 -5.95 10.80 11.09
C ARG A 15 -4.74 10.28 10.29
N ARG A 16 -4.07 9.25 10.80
CA ARG A 16 -2.93 8.57 10.15
C ARG A 16 -3.34 7.87 8.84
N GLY A 17 -4.52 7.26 8.81
CA GLY A 17 -5.10 6.64 7.61
C GLY A 17 -5.46 7.68 6.55
N ILE A 18 -6.12 8.78 6.96
CA ILE A 18 -6.47 9.90 6.08
C ILE A 18 -5.22 10.51 5.45
N ALA A 19 -4.18 10.81 6.24
CA ALA A 19 -2.92 11.35 5.71
C ALA A 19 -2.21 10.40 4.73
N SER A 20 -2.33 9.09 4.94
CA SER A 20 -1.77 8.09 4.01
C SER A 20 -2.54 8.06 2.70
N TYR A 21 -3.87 8.19 2.75
CA TYR A 21 -4.71 8.31 1.56
C TYR A 21 -4.39 9.59 0.78
N PHE A 22 -4.36 10.76 1.43
CA PHE A 22 -4.04 12.02 0.74
C PHE A 22 -2.65 12.06 0.13
N ARG A 23 -1.63 11.46 0.76
CA ARG A 23 -0.30 11.35 0.13
C ARG A 23 -0.32 10.54 -1.15
N ARG A 24 -1.11 9.46 -1.19
CA ARG A 24 -1.29 8.67 -2.41
C ARG A 24 -1.93 9.50 -3.51
N LEU A 25 -3.00 10.24 -3.20
CA LEU A 25 -3.64 11.13 -4.18
C LEU A 25 -2.66 12.19 -4.68
N ALA A 26 -1.92 12.84 -3.77
CA ALA A 26 -0.93 13.86 -4.10
C ALA A 26 0.23 13.30 -4.96
N ASP A 27 0.71 12.09 -4.66
CA ASP A 27 1.74 11.42 -5.44
C ASP A 27 1.26 11.07 -6.86
N ALA A 28 0.01 10.62 -7.01
CA ALA A 28 -0.59 10.31 -8.30
C ALA A 28 -0.76 11.58 -9.15
N LEU A 29 -1.41 12.62 -8.58
CA LEU A 29 -1.57 13.93 -9.20
C LEU A 29 -0.22 14.53 -9.62
N GLY A 30 0.78 14.50 -8.73
CA GLY A 30 2.11 15.05 -9.00
C GLY A 30 2.88 14.32 -10.11
N ARG A 31 2.49 13.09 -10.45
CA ARG A 31 3.06 12.29 -11.55
C ARG A 31 2.22 12.32 -12.82
N GLY A 32 1.01 12.89 -12.78
CA GLY A 32 0.02 12.74 -13.84
C GLY A 32 -0.40 11.28 -14.04
N GLU A 33 -0.48 10.51 -12.94
CA GLU A 33 -1.02 9.16 -12.94
C GLU A 33 -2.50 9.20 -12.49
N PRO A 34 -3.35 8.25 -12.94
CA PRO A 34 -4.72 8.14 -12.47
C PRO A 34 -4.82 8.10 -10.95
N VAL A 35 -5.72 8.90 -10.40
CA VAL A 35 -5.97 9.08 -8.97
C VAL A 35 -6.95 8.02 -8.50
N PRO A 36 -6.63 7.21 -7.48
CA PRO A 36 -7.56 6.21 -6.96
C PRO A 36 -8.72 6.86 -6.21
N ALA A 37 -9.94 6.47 -6.55
CA ALA A 37 -11.17 6.87 -5.88
C ALA A 37 -11.53 5.94 -4.70
N ASP A 38 -10.94 4.75 -4.66
CA ASP A 38 -11.12 3.75 -3.62
C ASP A 38 -9.77 3.31 -3.01
N ASP A 39 -9.85 2.59 -1.90
CA ASP A 39 -8.67 2.13 -1.20
C ASP A 39 -8.01 0.91 -1.85
N GLU A 40 -8.79 0.12 -2.60
CA GLU A 40 -8.30 -1.04 -3.34
C GLU A 40 -7.65 -0.62 -4.67
N GLN A 41 -7.86 0.61 -5.12
CA GLN A 41 -7.38 1.16 -6.40
C GLN A 41 -8.01 0.46 -7.61
N THR A 42 -9.25 -0.01 -7.44
CA THR A 42 -10.05 -0.61 -8.52
C THR A 42 -10.81 0.44 -9.30
N VAL A 43 -11.07 1.60 -8.69
CA VAL A 43 -11.66 2.75 -9.35
C VAL A 43 -10.63 3.86 -9.37
N THR A 44 -10.29 4.33 -10.56
CA THR A 44 -9.37 5.46 -10.76
C THR A 44 -9.97 6.52 -11.65
N VAL A 45 -9.48 7.73 -11.47
CA VAL A 45 -9.91 8.91 -12.20
C VAL A 45 -8.66 9.63 -12.71
N ASP A 46 -8.58 9.90 -14.00
CA ASP A 46 -7.51 10.68 -14.62
C ASP A 46 -8.00 12.13 -14.82
N PRO A 47 -7.69 13.06 -13.89
CA PRO A 47 -8.12 14.45 -14.01
C PRO A 47 -7.23 15.20 -15.02
N PRO A 48 -7.76 16.25 -15.68
CA PRO A 48 -6.95 17.09 -16.57
C PRO A 48 -5.83 17.81 -15.80
N ALA A 49 -4.76 18.16 -16.51
CA ALA A 49 -3.56 18.79 -15.95
C ALA A 49 -3.84 20.09 -15.16
N GLU A 50 -4.93 20.79 -15.50
CA GLU A 50 -5.45 21.94 -14.77
C GLU A 50 -6.94 21.71 -14.48
N THR A 51 -7.34 21.86 -13.22
CA THR A 51 -8.69 21.57 -12.72
C THR A 51 -9.00 22.55 -11.59
N ASP A 52 -10.26 22.97 -11.47
CA ASP A 52 -10.71 23.80 -10.35
C ASP A 52 -10.76 22.97 -9.06
N LEU A 53 -10.17 23.49 -7.98
CA LEU A 53 -10.17 22.88 -6.65
C LEU A 53 -10.95 23.78 -5.68
N ALA A 54 -12.05 23.25 -5.14
CA ALA A 54 -12.82 23.87 -4.07
C ALA A 54 -12.52 23.17 -2.75
N VAL A 55 -12.35 23.95 -1.69
CA VAL A 55 -12.24 23.46 -0.32
C VAL A 55 -13.27 24.20 0.53
N GLU A 56 -14.20 23.45 1.10
CA GLU A 56 -15.28 23.96 1.93
C GLU A 56 -15.17 23.41 3.36
N ILE A 57 -15.44 24.27 4.34
CA ILE A 57 -15.51 23.87 5.75
C ILE A 57 -16.83 24.36 6.30
N GLU A 58 -17.69 23.42 6.66
CA GLU A 58 -19.00 23.71 7.24
C GLU A 58 -19.05 23.32 8.71
N ARG A 59 -19.88 24.05 9.47
CA ARG A 59 -20.23 23.68 10.84
C ARG A 59 -21.74 23.73 10.99
N ALA A 60 -22.33 22.57 11.29
CA ALA A 60 -23.75 22.41 11.57
C ALA A 60 -23.90 21.57 12.85
N ASP A 61 -24.66 22.10 13.81
CA ASP A 61 -24.82 21.54 15.16
C ASP A 61 -23.45 21.21 15.81
N ASP A 62 -23.25 19.95 16.20
CA ASP A 62 -22.02 19.43 16.80
C ASP A 62 -21.08 18.78 15.77
N THR A 63 -21.32 18.98 14.46
CA THR A 63 -20.55 18.40 13.37
C THR A 63 -19.77 19.46 12.61
N VAL A 64 -18.53 19.12 12.24
CA VAL A 64 -17.69 19.89 11.32
C VAL A 64 -17.42 19.00 10.10
N SER A 65 -17.68 19.54 8.92
CA SER A 65 -17.39 18.89 7.64
C SER A 65 -16.28 19.65 6.93
N LEU A 66 -15.37 18.91 6.30
CA LEU A 66 -14.34 19.43 5.40
C LEU A 66 -14.53 18.69 4.09
N ASP A 67 -14.87 19.43 3.05
CA ASP A 67 -15.12 18.91 1.71
C ASP A 67 -14.03 19.43 0.78
N ILE A 68 -13.42 18.52 0.01
CA ILE A 68 -12.41 18.81 -0.98
C ILE A 68 -12.95 18.30 -2.30
N GLN A 69 -13.28 19.21 -3.21
CA GLN A 69 -13.90 18.90 -4.49
C GLN A 69 -13.02 19.38 -5.62
N MET A 70 -12.83 18.51 -6.61
CA MET A 70 -12.26 18.87 -7.91
C MET A 70 -13.36 18.71 -8.96
N GLU A 71 -13.49 19.68 -9.86
CA GLU A 71 -14.53 19.67 -10.90
C GLU A 71 -13.93 20.00 -12.27
N TRP A 72 -14.31 19.21 -13.28
CA TRP A 72 -13.88 19.39 -14.65
C TRP A 72 -14.95 18.87 -15.64
N PRO A 73 -14.91 19.28 -16.92
CA PRO A 73 -15.80 18.74 -17.94
C PRO A 73 -15.64 17.23 -18.11
N ALA A 74 -16.76 16.50 -18.24
CA ALA A 74 -16.75 15.04 -18.32
C ALA A 74 -15.92 14.46 -19.49
N ASP A 75 -15.68 15.24 -20.54
CA ASP A 75 -14.85 14.86 -21.70
C ASP A 75 -13.35 15.19 -21.51
N ALA A 76 -12.97 15.84 -20.42
CA ALA A 76 -11.59 16.24 -20.11
C ALA A 76 -10.86 15.28 -19.16
N GLY A 77 -11.49 14.18 -18.74
CA GLY A 77 -10.87 13.15 -17.91
C GLY A 77 -11.43 11.77 -18.21
N GLU A 78 -10.81 10.74 -17.63
CA GLU A 78 -11.20 9.34 -17.80
C GLU A 78 -11.49 8.71 -16.43
N ILE A 79 -12.55 7.90 -16.35
CA ILE A 79 -12.85 7.09 -15.17
C ILE A 79 -12.70 5.62 -15.56
N ASP A 80 -11.83 4.91 -14.85
CA ASP A 80 -11.65 3.47 -15.00
C ASP A 80 -12.19 2.79 -13.74
N THR A 81 -13.29 2.02 -13.90
CA THR A 81 -13.93 1.26 -12.82
C THR A 81 -13.37 -0.14 -12.63
N ASP A 82 -12.44 -0.56 -13.49
CA ASP A 82 -11.82 -1.88 -13.50
C ASP A 82 -10.29 -1.77 -13.56
N ALA A 83 -9.76 -0.69 -12.98
CA ALA A 83 -8.33 -0.40 -12.99
C ALA A 83 -7.55 -1.57 -12.39
N GLN A 84 -6.43 -1.94 -13.04
CA GLN A 84 -5.55 -2.97 -12.51
C GLN A 84 -4.85 -2.44 -11.25
N ALA A 85 -5.52 -2.67 -10.12
CA ALA A 85 -5.18 -2.24 -8.77
C ALA A 85 -3.77 -2.62 -8.29
N SER A 86 -3.20 -3.66 -8.90
CA SER A 86 -1.87 -4.18 -8.59
C SER A 86 -1.27 -4.92 -9.77
N LEU A 87 0.04 -4.78 -9.93
CA LEU A 87 0.84 -5.61 -10.85
C LEU A 87 1.34 -6.90 -10.18
N ALA A 88 0.87 -7.21 -8.98
CA ALA A 88 1.26 -8.39 -8.21
C ALA A 88 0.05 -9.11 -7.59
N THR A 89 0.21 -10.41 -7.37
CA THR A 89 -0.79 -11.31 -6.80
C THR A 89 -0.24 -11.93 -5.52
N PHE A 90 -1.06 -12.01 -4.47
CA PHE A 90 -0.75 -12.84 -3.31
C PHE A 90 -1.10 -14.29 -3.63
N GLU A 91 -0.12 -15.17 -3.55
CA GLU A 91 -0.33 -16.62 -3.66
C GLU A 91 -0.22 -17.23 -2.26
N VAL A 92 -1.25 -17.97 -1.85
CA VAL A 92 -1.32 -18.70 -0.58
C VAL A 92 -1.19 -20.19 -0.85
N TYR A 93 -0.19 -20.85 -0.25
CA TYR A 93 0.14 -22.25 -0.55
C TYR A 93 0.58 -22.99 0.72
N GLU A 94 0.54 -24.32 0.67
CA GLU A 94 1.11 -25.20 1.70
C GLU A 94 2.51 -25.64 1.28
N ASP A 95 3.48 -25.57 2.19
CA ASP A 95 4.85 -26.00 1.91
C ASP A 95 5.04 -27.51 2.16
N SER A 96 6.23 -28.03 1.88
CA SER A 96 6.58 -29.43 2.11
C SER A 96 6.62 -29.84 3.59
N ALA A 97 6.52 -28.88 4.51
CA ALA A 97 6.48 -29.10 5.96
C ALA A 97 5.05 -28.95 6.52
N GLU A 98 4.02 -28.98 5.66
CA GLU A 98 2.61 -28.85 6.03
C GLU A 98 2.32 -27.51 6.74
N GLN A 99 3.09 -26.48 6.40
CA GLN A 99 2.92 -25.11 6.88
C GLN A 99 2.37 -24.24 5.75
N TRP A 100 1.39 -23.42 6.09
CA TRP A 100 0.81 -22.46 5.17
C TRP A 100 1.71 -21.24 5.02
N ARG A 101 1.96 -20.81 3.80
CA ARG A 101 2.72 -19.60 3.49
C ARG A 101 1.96 -18.73 2.50
N TRP A 102 2.41 -17.51 2.38
CA TRP A 102 2.02 -16.62 1.31
C TRP A 102 3.24 -15.97 0.70
N ARG A 103 3.15 -15.63 -0.58
CA ARG A 103 4.13 -14.81 -1.30
C ARG A 103 3.41 -13.79 -2.17
N LEU A 104 3.97 -12.61 -2.33
CA LEU A 104 3.50 -11.58 -3.25
C LEU A 104 4.34 -11.67 -4.53
N VAL A 105 3.72 -12.11 -5.62
CA VAL A 105 4.38 -12.35 -6.91
C VAL A 105 4.01 -11.24 -7.87
N HIS A 106 5.01 -10.49 -8.34
CA HIS A 106 4.81 -9.48 -9.37
C HIS A 106 4.59 -10.16 -10.74
N ARG A 107 3.86 -9.54 -11.66
CA ARG A 107 3.50 -10.06 -13.00
C ARG A 107 4.67 -10.45 -13.89
N ASN A 108 5.89 -10.07 -13.52
CA ASN A 108 7.13 -10.49 -14.18
C ASN A 108 7.71 -11.79 -13.60
N GLY A 109 6.99 -12.45 -12.69
CA GLY A 109 7.38 -13.69 -12.03
C GLY A 109 8.24 -13.51 -10.77
N ASN A 110 8.66 -12.29 -10.43
CA ASN A 110 9.49 -12.07 -9.26
C ASN A 110 8.65 -12.07 -7.98
N ILE A 111 9.08 -12.84 -6.98
CA ILE A 111 8.58 -12.71 -5.61
C ILE A 111 9.13 -11.40 -5.04
N ILE A 112 8.23 -10.49 -4.67
CA ILE A 112 8.59 -9.17 -4.13
C ILE A 112 8.38 -9.08 -2.62
N ALA A 113 7.67 -10.03 -2.00
CA ALA A 113 7.56 -10.18 -0.55
C ALA A 113 7.09 -11.59 -0.21
N ASP A 114 7.42 -12.07 0.98
CA ASP A 114 6.81 -13.27 1.57
C ASP A 114 6.64 -13.10 3.09
N GLY A 115 5.94 -14.04 3.71
CA GLY A 115 5.61 -13.99 5.14
C GLY A 115 6.77 -14.27 6.09
N GLY A 116 7.93 -14.72 5.61
CA GLY A 116 9.11 -15.05 6.42
C GLY A 116 8.99 -16.30 7.31
N GLU A 117 7.77 -16.71 7.65
CA GLU A 117 7.47 -17.86 8.49
C GLU A 117 6.32 -18.72 7.95
N GLY A 118 6.25 -19.96 8.43
CA GLY A 118 5.13 -20.86 8.14
C GLY A 118 4.01 -20.72 9.17
N TYR A 119 2.78 -20.64 8.70
CA TYR A 119 1.57 -20.56 9.51
C TYR A 119 0.94 -21.93 9.71
N ALA A 120 0.33 -22.13 10.88
CA ALA A 120 -0.37 -23.37 11.22
C ALA A 120 -1.69 -23.59 10.45
N SER A 121 -2.19 -22.59 9.71
CA SER A 121 -3.38 -22.72 8.89
C SER A 121 -3.44 -21.67 7.78
N LYS A 122 -4.16 -22.01 6.70
CA LYS A 122 -4.45 -21.10 5.57
C LYS A 122 -5.07 -19.79 6.02
N GLN A 123 -6.00 -19.85 6.98
CA GLN A 123 -6.65 -18.66 7.54
C GLN A 123 -5.65 -17.73 8.21
N LYS A 124 -4.67 -18.27 8.95
CA LYS A 124 -3.61 -17.47 9.59
C LYS A 124 -2.68 -16.84 8.54
N ALA A 125 -2.34 -17.58 7.48
CA ALA A 125 -1.58 -17.01 6.36
C ALA A 125 -2.33 -15.85 5.69
N LYS A 126 -3.65 -16.00 5.46
CA LYS A 126 -4.51 -14.93 4.94
C LYS A 126 -4.59 -13.73 5.90
N GLN A 127 -4.63 -13.94 7.21
CA GLN A 127 -4.55 -12.84 8.17
C GLN A 127 -3.20 -12.10 8.12
N GLY A 128 -2.10 -12.84 7.91
CA GLY A 128 -0.76 -12.29 7.72
C GLY A 128 -0.70 -11.35 6.51
N LEU A 129 -1.13 -11.82 5.33
CA LEU A 129 -1.12 -10.98 4.12
C LEU A 129 -2.08 -9.77 4.22
N GLU A 130 -3.23 -9.90 4.88
CA GLU A 130 -4.13 -8.76 5.12
C GLU A 130 -3.48 -7.68 5.99
N SER A 131 -2.64 -8.08 6.96
CA SER A 131 -1.81 -7.13 7.71
C SER A 131 -0.84 -6.38 6.79
N VAL A 132 -0.26 -7.06 5.79
CA VAL A 132 0.62 -6.43 4.79
C VAL A 132 -0.18 -5.48 3.90
N LYS A 133 -1.34 -5.88 3.36
CA LYS A 133 -2.21 -5.02 2.55
C LYS A 133 -2.54 -3.71 3.25
N LYS A 134 -2.86 -3.80 4.54
CA LYS A 134 -3.21 -2.65 5.38
C LYS A 134 -2.02 -1.75 5.68
N ASN A 135 -0.85 -2.33 5.98
CA ASN A 135 0.24 -1.58 6.56
C ASN A 135 1.32 -1.18 5.57
N ALA A 136 1.64 -1.99 4.56
CA ALA A 136 2.73 -1.71 3.64
C ALA A 136 2.60 -0.34 2.92
N PRO A 137 1.44 0.06 2.36
CA PRO A 137 1.35 1.29 1.55
C PRO A 137 1.72 2.57 2.31
N GLY A 138 1.46 2.60 3.62
CA GLY A 138 1.76 3.73 4.48
C GLY A 138 2.97 3.52 5.40
N ALA A 139 3.65 2.38 5.30
CA ALA A 139 4.77 2.07 6.18
C ALA A 139 5.98 2.94 5.85
N TYR A 140 6.64 3.40 6.90
CA TYR A 140 7.87 4.18 6.77
C TYR A 140 9.07 3.30 6.44
N VAL A 141 10.15 3.92 5.97
CA VAL A 141 11.39 3.21 5.66
C VAL A 141 12.49 3.71 6.57
N VAL A 142 13.00 2.83 7.43
CA VAL A 142 14.15 3.07 8.29
C VAL A 142 15.35 2.33 7.74
N ASP A 143 16.47 3.03 7.55
CA ASP A 143 17.73 2.47 7.07
C ASP A 143 18.65 2.19 8.27
N GLN A 144 18.62 0.96 8.78
CA GLN A 144 19.42 0.51 9.94
C GLN A 144 20.92 0.36 9.61
N THR A 145 21.31 0.61 8.35
CA THR A 145 22.72 0.57 7.94
C THR A 145 23.42 1.91 8.08
N ARG A 146 22.71 2.93 8.58
CA ARG A 146 23.22 4.27 8.86
C ARG A 146 23.28 4.47 10.36
N ASP A 147 24.34 5.14 10.83
CA ASP A 147 24.50 5.53 12.25
C ASP A 147 23.61 6.72 12.65
N ASP A 148 22.77 7.21 11.74
CA ASP A 148 21.82 8.28 12.02
C ASP A 148 20.70 7.73 12.91
N GLU A 149 20.33 8.46 13.97
CA GLU A 149 19.10 8.15 14.70
C GLU A 149 17.97 8.03 13.69
N PRO A 150 17.22 6.91 13.69
CA PRO A 150 16.11 6.77 12.78
C PRO A 150 15.21 7.96 13.05
N GLU A 151 15.00 8.82 12.05
CA GLU A 151 13.95 9.83 12.15
C GLU A 151 12.66 9.04 12.28
N THR A 152 12.23 8.79 13.52
CA THR A 152 10.89 8.32 13.84
C THR A 152 10.02 9.40 13.25
N PRO A 153 9.34 9.12 12.13
CA PRO A 153 8.67 10.18 11.43
C PRO A 153 7.57 10.67 12.35
N ALA A 154 7.58 11.98 12.61
CA ALA A 154 6.53 12.65 13.36
C ALA A 154 5.19 12.26 12.72
N GLU A 155 4.37 11.54 13.50
CA GLU A 155 2.95 11.26 13.28
C GLU A 155 2.46 11.22 11.81
N GLY A 156 2.44 10.04 11.17
CA GLY A 156 1.75 9.90 9.86
C GLY A 156 2.20 8.76 8.94
N GLY A 157 1.72 7.53 9.15
CA GLY A 157 1.78 6.41 8.16
C GLY A 157 1.79 5.04 8.82
N SER A 158 0.87 4.11 8.51
CA SER A 158 0.60 2.74 9.05
C SER A 158 1.21 2.22 10.38
N LYS A 159 0.67 1.14 10.97
CA LYS A 159 1.26 0.55 12.21
C LYS A 159 2.49 -0.32 11.92
N ALA A 160 3.23 -0.04 10.86
CA ALA A 160 4.40 -0.82 10.49
C ALA A 160 5.51 0.04 9.88
N THR A 161 6.72 -0.49 9.95
CA THR A 161 7.94 0.13 9.44
C THR A 161 8.72 -0.89 8.62
N PHE A 162 9.10 -0.51 7.41
CA PHE A 162 10.14 -1.18 6.64
C PHE A 162 11.50 -0.88 7.26
N GLU A 163 12.17 -1.92 7.75
CA GLU A 163 13.54 -1.87 8.23
C GLU A 163 14.45 -2.40 7.13
N LEU A 164 15.32 -1.53 6.59
CA LEU A 164 16.40 -1.92 5.69
C LEU A 164 17.65 -2.21 6.52
N PHE A 165 18.21 -3.41 6.37
CA PHE A 165 19.36 -3.89 7.14
C PHE A 165 20.31 -4.71 6.25
N GLU A 166 21.47 -5.09 6.76
CA GLU A 166 22.37 -6.06 6.13
C GLU A 166 22.34 -7.38 6.90
N ASP A 167 22.26 -8.51 6.19
CA ASP A 167 22.35 -9.82 6.83
C ASP A 167 23.80 -10.19 7.22
N SER A 168 23.99 -11.38 7.78
CA SER A 168 25.32 -11.86 8.20
C SER A 168 26.32 -12.00 7.04
N GLU A 169 25.85 -12.02 5.79
CA GLU A 169 26.69 -12.06 4.60
C GLU A 169 26.93 -10.65 4.01
N GLY A 170 26.46 -9.60 4.68
CA GLY A 170 26.52 -8.21 4.20
C GLY A 170 25.56 -7.91 3.07
N LYS A 171 24.59 -8.77 2.78
CA LYS A 171 23.61 -8.53 1.71
C LYS A 171 22.49 -7.65 2.23
N PRO A 172 22.14 -6.55 1.52
CA PRO A 172 21.00 -5.73 1.88
C PRO A 172 19.69 -6.52 1.86
N ARG A 173 18.91 -6.41 2.93
CA ARG A 173 17.58 -7.01 3.10
C ARG A 173 16.63 -5.97 3.66
N TRP A 174 15.34 -6.20 3.48
CA TRP A 174 14.32 -5.44 4.19
C TRP A 174 13.33 -6.39 4.87
N ARG A 175 12.72 -5.93 5.95
CA ARG A 175 11.58 -6.57 6.61
C ARG A 175 10.56 -5.51 7.00
N LEU A 176 9.28 -5.88 7.00
CA LEU A 176 8.19 -5.03 7.46
C LEU A 176 7.81 -5.45 8.89
N ARG A 177 8.12 -4.60 9.86
CA ARG A 177 7.81 -4.84 11.27
C ARG A 177 6.57 -4.05 11.67
N HIS A 178 5.59 -4.71 12.25
CA HIS A 178 4.43 -4.06 12.87
C HIS A 178 4.80 -3.50 14.26
N ASP A 179 4.11 -2.45 14.72
CA ASP A 179 4.39 -1.75 15.99
C ASP A 179 4.29 -2.67 17.24
N ASN A 180 3.65 -3.84 17.10
CA ASN A 180 3.59 -4.87 18.16
C ASN A 180 4.86 -5.74 18.23
N GLY A 181 5.82 -5.54 17.32
CA GLY A 181 7.08 -6.28 17.24
C GLY A 181 7.13 -7.35 16.15
N ASP A 182 5.98 -7.80 15.62
CA ASP A 182 5.90 -8.90 14.66
C ASP A 182 6.48 -8.51 13.30
N ILE A 183 7.21 -9.43 12.66
CA ILE A 183 7.58 -9.31 11.25
C ILE A 183 6.42 -9.83 10.43
N ILE A 184 5.79 -8.95 9.65
CA ILE A 184 4.61 -9.30 8.86
C ILE A 184 4.94 -9.53 7.39
N ALA A 185 6.14 -9.17 6.93
CA ALA A 185 6.66 -9.50 5.61
C ALA A 185 8.18 -9.35 5.57
N ASP A 186 8.87 -10.08 4.70
CA ASP A 186 10.26 -9.80 4.34
C ASP A 186 10.55 -10.10 2.86
N CYS A 187 11.78 -9.81 2.43
CA CYS A 187 12.21 -9.94 1.05
C CYS A 187 12.61 -11.36 0.64
N GLY A 188 12.65 -12.31 1.57
CA GLY A 188 13.04 -13.71 1.39
C GLY A 188 14.54 -13.91 1.18
N GLN A 189 15.17 -13.10 0.33
CA GLN A 189 16.56 -13.19 -0.09
C GLN A 189 17.28 -11.84 -0.04
N GLY A 190 18.61 -11.88 0.10
CA GLY A 190 19.47 -10.69 0.05
C GLY A 190 19.56 -10.09 -1.36
N TYR A 191 19.51 -8.75 -1.44
CA TYR A 191 19.67 -8.01 -2.69
C TYR A 191 21.14 -7.77 -3.03
N ALA A 192 21.42 -7.46 -4.30
CA ALA A 192 22.76 -7.07 -4.75
C ALA A 192 23.19 -5.67 -4.29
N SER A 193 22.25 -4.81 -3.87
CA SER A 193 22.55 -3.46 -3.36
C SER A 193 21.39 -2.87 -2.55
N LYS A 194 21.69 -1.86 -1.72
CA LYS A 194 20.70 -1.13 -0.92
C LYS A 194 19.64 -0.45 -1.80
N GLN A 195 20.04 0.10 -2.94
CA GLN A 195 19.11 0.69 -3.89
C GLN A 195 18.12 -0.34 -4.43
N LYS A 196 18.57 -1.57 -4.71
CA LYS A 196 17.68 -2.67 -5.14
C LYS A 196 16.73 -3.11 -4.04
N ALA A 197 17.19 -3.18 -2.79
CA ALA A 197 16.31 -3.45 -1.66
C ALA A 197 15.25 -2.35 -1.47
N LYS A 198 15.63 -1.07 -1.61
CA LYS A 198 14.69 0.07 -1.59
C LYS A 198 13.69 0.04 -2.75
N GLN A 199 14.11 -0.44 -3.93
CA GLN A 199 13.18 -0.69 -5.04
C GLN A 199 12.20 -1.83 -4.72
N GLY A 200 12.69 -2.91 -4.10
CA GLY A 200 11.88 -4.05 -3.66
C GLY A 200 10.75 -3.63 -2.70
N LEU A 201 11.09 -2.98 -1.59
CA LEU A 201 10.08 -2.53 -0.63
C LEU A 201 9.08 -1.52 -1.22
N ARG A 202 9.52 -0.62 -2.12
CA ARG A 202 8.61 0.31 -2.82
C ARG A 202 7.64 -0.43 -3.73
N SER A 203 8.09 -1.52 -4.34
CA SER A 203 7.20 -2.41 -5.10
C SER A 203 6.12 -3.01 -4.21
N VAL A 204 6.45 -3.39 -2.97
CA VAL A 204 5.45 -3.88 -2.00
C VAL A 204 4.50 -2.77 -1.59
N GLN A 205 4.99 -1.56 -1.29
CA GLN A 205 4.15 -0.40 -0.95
C GLN A 205 3.10 -0.10 -2.04
N LYS A 206 3.50 -0.19 -3.31
CA LYS A 206 2.63 0.08 -4.46
C LYS A 206 1.61 -1.04 -4.69
N ASN A 207 2.04 -2.29 -4.65
CA ASN A 207 1.23 -3.41 -5.15
C ASN A 207 0.45 -4.14 -4.05
N ALA A 208 0.86 -4.09 -2.79
CA ALA A 208 0.24 -4.94 -1.76
C ALA A 208 -1.27 -4.71 -1.63
N ARG A 209 -1.74 -3.47 -1.55
CA ARG A 209 -3.14 -3.19 -1.19
C ARG A 209 -4.16 -3.73 -2.20
N GLY A 210 -3.89 -3.50 -3.48
CA GLY A 210 -4.74 -3.91 -4.59
C GLY A 210 -4.47 -5.32 -5.12
N ALA A 211 -3.54 -6.06 -4.52
CA ALA A 211 -3.17 -7.38 -5.02
C ALA A 211 -4.32 -8.39 -4.81
N PRO A 212 -4.76 -9.10 -5.87
CA PRO A 212 -5.66 -10.22 -5.72
C PRO A 212 -5.01 -11.32 -4.86
N VAL A 213 -5.84 -12.17 -4.26
CA VAL A 213 -5.39 -13.31 -3.45
C VAL A 213 -5.82 -14.59 -4.12
N GLU A 214 -4.86 -15.43 -4.45
CA GLU A 214 -5.04 -16.72 -5.10
C GLU A 214 -4.55 -17.84 -4.18
N ASP A 215 -5.24 -18.97 -4.21
CA ASP A 215 -4.79 -20.18 -3.54
C ASP A 215 -3.98 -20.98 -4.57
N ALA A 216 -2.67 -21.12 -4.33
CA ALA A 216 -1.77 -21.88 -5.19
C ALA A 216 -1.70 -23.33 -4.72
N GLU A 217 -1.69 -24.25 -5.70
CA GLU A 217 -1.57 -25.70 -5.51
C GLU A 217 -0.12 -26.13 -5.22
#